data_AF-A0A6N8EHE6-F1
#
_entry.id   AF-A0A6N8EHE6-F1
#
_cell.length_a   1.000
_cell.length_b   1.000
_cell.length_c   1.000
_cell.angle_alpha   90.00
_cell.angle_beta   90.00
_cell.angle_gamma   90.00
#
_symmetry.space_group_name_H-M   'P 1'
#
loop_
_entity.id
_entity.type
_entity.pdbx_description
1 polymer ?
#
loop_
_entity_poly.entity_id
_entity_poly.type
_entity_poly.pdbx_seq_one_letter_code
_entity_poly.pdbx_strand_id
1 'polypeptide(L)'
;MPEEPDASESHAALHTGRLVLTPSDPHLAPDIGLLVEGLAQSSLLGVALEREAGLAFAIGPNFLSLLTFAGCAVQLRDAPQTGAHFSHIRIPPLSPHPRLVVGRNTRAPRCAGCRAPLSDWRERVDHWAAHLHAGVRCPACGETRPPWLWDWKQHGGFGRVFVQIEEVFPGEAVPTPMLFEQLIRVSGIGWRHFYIQD
;
A
#
# COMPACT_ATOMS: atom_id res chain seq x y z
N MET A 1 11.89 50.85 -7.23
CA MET A 1 12.79 49.69 -7.02
C MET A 1 13.18 49.67 -5.56
N PRO A 2 13.12 48.54 -4.84
CA PRO A 2 12.39 47.29 -5.06
C PRO A 2 11.51 46.94 -3.83
N GLU A 3 10.55 46.03 -3.99
CA GLU A 3 10.10 45.10 -2.93
C GLU A 3 9.28 44.01 -3.63
N GLU A 4 9.97 42.93 -4.00
CA GLU A 4 9.34 41.66 -4.38
C GLU A 4 8.93 40.95 -3.07
N PRO A 5 7.66 40.54 -2.92
CA PRO A 5 7.34 39.51 -1.94
C PRO A 5 7.64 38.13 -2.53
N ASP A 6 8.69 37.51 -1.99
CA ASP A 6 8.82 36.07 -1.85
C ASP A 6 7.62 35.55 -1.03
N ALA A 7 6.87 34.62 -1.62
CA ALA A 7 5.89 33.82 -0.90
C ALA A 7 5.76 32.46 -1.58
N SER A 8 6.74 31.61 -1.29
CA SER A 8 6.52 30.22 -0.86
C SER A 8 5.50 29.44 -1.71
N GLU A 9 5.93 29.04 -2.91
CA GLU A 9 5.34 27.89 -3.57
C GLU A 9 5.66 26.64 -2.73
N SER A 10 4.74 26.32 -1.83
CA SER A 10 4.59 24.97 -1.30
C SER A 10 4.26 24.03 -2.46
N HIS A 11 5.30 23.62 -3.20
CA HIS A 11 5.24 22.40 -4.01
C HIS A 11 5.04 21.24 -3.03
N ALA A 12 3.77 20.98 -2.70
CA ALA A 12 3.31 19.69 -2.24
C ALA A 12 3.66 18.71 -3.36
N ALA A 13 4.90 18.23 -3.31
CA ALA A 13 5.46 17.41 -4.34
C ALA A 13 4.60 16.15 -4.45
N LEU A 14 3.97 16.02 -5.61
CA LEU A 14 3.00 14.98 -5.94
C LEU A 14 3.68 13.64 -5.70
N HIS A 15 3.29 12.96 -4.63
CA HIS A 15 3.74 11.60 -4.35
C HIS A 15 3.28 10.74 -5.54
N THR A 16 4.23 10.18 -6.27
CA THR A 16 4.03 9.53 -7.58
C THR A 16 3.12 8.31 -7.50
N GLY A 17 3.18 7.61 -6.38
CA GLY A 17 2.38 6.45 -6.05
C GLY A 17 3.12 5.55 -5.08
N ARG A 18 2.43 4.51 -4.62
CA ARG A 18 3.03 3.49 -3.76
C ARG A 18 2.46 2.11 -4.07
N LEU A 19 3.34 1.12 -3.97
CA LEU A 19 2.99 -0.30 -3.95
C LEU A 19 2.79 -0.72 -2.49
N VAL A 20 1.61 -1.26 -2.19
CA VAL A 20 1.23 -1.68 -0.83
C VAL A 20 1.09 -3.18 -0.79
N LEU A 21 1.83 -3.81 0.13
CA LEU A 21 1.73 -5.22 0.47
C LEU A 21 0.97 -5.34 1.79
N THR A 22 0.00 -6.25 1.85
CA THR A 22 -0.78 -6.52 3.06
C THR A 22 -1.21 -7.98 3.12
N PRO A 23 -1.50 -8.53 4.32
CA PRO A 23 -2.12 -9.86 4.43
C PRO A 23 -3.40 -10.00 3.60
N SER A 24 -3.59 -11.17 3.00
CA SER A 24 -4.78 -11.50 2.21
C SER A 24 -6.04 -11.57 3.07
N ASP A 25 -5.91 -12.12 4.29
CA ASP A 25 -6.91 -11.94 5.35
C ASP A 25 -6.58 -10.65 6.12
N PRO A 26 -7.43 -9.61 6.04
CA PRO A 26 -7.13 -8.32 6.62
C PRO A 26 -7.14 -8.31 8.16
N HIS A 27 -7.67 -9.36 8.81
CA HIS A 27 -7.67 -9.48 10.28
C HIS A 27 -6.37 -10.05 10.83
N LEU A 28 -5.62 -10.80 10.02
CA LEU A 28 -4.34 -11.36 10.42
C LEU A 28 -3.25 -10.29 10.42
N ALA A 29 -2.37 -10.39 11.40
CA ALA A 29 -1.20 -9.54 11.55
C ALA A 29 -0.05 -10.39 12.09
N PRO A 30 1.09 -10.47 11.40
CA PRO A 30 2.28 -11.08 11.98
C PRO A 30 2.86 -10.22 13.10
N ASP A 31 3.79 -10.80 13.84
CA ASP A 31 4.70 -10.02 14.68
C ASP A 31 5.52 -9.06 13.79
N ILE A 32 5.46 -7.75 14.10
CA ILE A 32 6.10 -6.72 13.29
C ILE A 32 7.63 -6.80 13.40
N GLY A 33 8.17 -7.16 14.57
CA GLY A 33 9.59 -7.35 14.77
C GLY A 33 10.13 -8.47 13.90
N LEU A 34 9.48 -9.65 13.94
CA LEU A 34 9.86 -10.79 13.10
C LEU A 34 9.71 -10.50 11.60
N LEU A 35 8.67 -9.76 11.22
CA LEU A 35 8.50 -9.31 9.84
C LEU A 35 9.67 -8.43 9.39
N VAL A 36 10.03 -7.42 10.19
CA VAL A 36 11.15 -6.50 9.90
C VAL A 36 12.46 -7.27 9.82
N GLU A 37 12.76 -8.11 10.80
CA GLU A 37 13.96 -8.94 10.83
C GLU A 37 14.05 -9.85 9.60
N GLY A 38 12.95 -10.51 9.24
CA GLY A 38 12.88 -11.38 8.08
C GLY A 38 13.07 -10.64 6.74
N LEU A 39 12.49 -9.45 6.60
CA LEU A 39 12.66 -8.62 5.40
C LEU A 39 14.06 -7.95 5.32
N ALA A 40 14.70 -7.70 6.47
CA ALA A 40 16.10 -7.29 6.52
C ALA A 40 17.03 -8.46 6.13
N GLN A 41 16.76 -9.68 6.60
CA GLN A 41 17.52 -10.87 6.23
C GLN A 41 17.41 -11.21 4.74
N SER A 42 16.25 -10.96 4.11
CA SER A 42 16.13 -11.10 2.65
C SER A 42 16.80 -9.98 1.87
N SER A 43 17.40 -8.99 2.56
CA SER A 43 17.99 -7.78 1.99
C SER A 43 17.01 -6.97 1.15
N LEU A 44 15.71 -7.05 1.46
CA LEU A 44 14.70 -6.14 0.95
C LEU A 44 14.79 -4.78 1.66
N LEU A 45 14.99 -4.79 2.98
CA LEU A 45 15.19 -3.59 3.78
C LEU A 45 16.68 -3.23 3.83
N GLY A 46 16.98 -1.95 3.58
CA GLY A 46 18.28 -1.35 3.80
C GLY A 46 18.39 -0.72 5.19
N VAL A 47 19.15 0.38 5.28
CA VAL A 47 19.37 1.11 6.53
C VAL A 47 18.07 1.76 7.02
N ALA A 48 17.83 1.75 8.33
CA ALA A 48 16.71 2.45 8.95
C ALA A 48 16.82 3.97 8.73
N LEU A 49 15.69 4.61 8.45
CA LEU A 49 15.57 6.04 8.20
C LEU A 49 14.83 6.71 9.35
N GLU A 50 15.35 7.85 9.83
CA GLU A 50 14.65 8.67 10.82
C GLU A 50 13.46 9.37 10.18
N ARG A 51 12.24 9.00 10.58
CA ARG A 51 10.97 9.59 10.10
C ARG A 51 9.94 9.65 11.24
N GLU A 52 9.06 10.64 11.19
CA GLU A 52 8.15 11.00 12.30
C GLU A 52 7.10 9.93 12.64
N ALA A 53 6.73 9.04 11.72
CA ALA A 53 5.67 8.06 11.95
C ALA A 53 5.92 6.70 11.27
N GLY A 54 5.97 5.65 12.08
CA GLY A 54 6.19 4.26 11.67
C GLY A 54 7.66 3.92 11.49
N LEU A 55 7.93 2.72 10.98
CA LEU A 55 9.29 2.30 10.61
C LEU A 55 9.53 2.68 9.15
N ALA A 56 10.71 3.23 8.86
CA ALA A 56 11.13 3.57 7.51
C ALA A 56 12.53 3.01 7.24
N PHE A 57 12.75 2.51 6.03
CA PHE A 57 13.99 1.89 5.61
C PHE A 57 14.32 2.31 4.18
N ALA A 58 15.61 2.48 3.88
CA ALA A 58 16.08 2.52 2.50
C ALA A 58 15.77 1.19 1.80
N ILE A 59 15.74 1.19 0.46
CA ILE A 59 15.67 -0.08 -0.29
C ILE A 59 16.98 -0.87 -0.10
N GLY A 60 16.84 -2.18 0.10
CA GLY A 60 17.98 -3.09 0.23
C GLY A 60 18.49 -3.59 -1.13
N PRO A 61 19.67 -4.24 -1.16
CA PRO A 61 20.33 -4.65 -2.40
C PRO A 61 19.53 -5.68 -3.22
N ASN A 62 18.65 -6.48 -2.60
CA ASN A 62 17.81 -7.46 -3.31
C ASN A 62 16.49 -6.87 -3.81
N PHE A 63 16.23 -5.57 -3.61
CA PHE A 63 14.98 -4.92 -3.98
C PHE A 63 14.63 -5.13 -5.46
N LEU A 64 15.59 -4.92 -6.36
CA LEU A 64 15.42 -5.11 -7.81
C LEU A 64 15.19 -6.57 -8.23
N SER A 65 15.61 -7.52 -7.41
CA SER A 65 15.37 -8.95 -7.65
C SER A 65 14.00 -9.40 -7.11
N LEU A 66 13.42 -8.64 -6.19
CA LEU A 66 12.14 -8.94 -5.53
C LEU A 66 10.95 -8.24 -6.19
N LEU A 67 11.20 -7.24 -7.03
CA LEU A 67 10.21 -6.56 -7.85
C LEU A 67 10.56 -6.68 -9.33
N THR A 68 9.57 -6.95 -10.17
CA THR A 68 9.71 -6.88 -11.64
C THR A 68 9.27 -5.52 -12.12
N PHE A 69 10.10 -4.85 -12.89
CA PHE A 69 9.81 -3.51 -13.41
C PHE A 69 9.36 -3.54 -14.86
N ALA A 70 8.26 -2.86 -15.17
CA ALA A 70 7.72 -2.74 -16.52
C ALA A 70 8.29 -1.47 -17.18
N GLY A 71 9.40 -1.61 -17.92
CA GLY A 71 9.99 -0.53 -18.73
C GLY A 71 11.50 -0.43 -18.60
N CYS A 72 12.16 0.10 -19.63
CA CYS A 72 13.64 0.16 -19.70
C CYS A 72 14.27 1.35 -18.95
N ALA A 73 13.48 2.20 -18.30
CA ALA A 73 13.94 3.48 -17.74
C ALA A 73 13.35 3.77 -16.35
N VAL A 74 13.33 2.76 -15.47
CA VAL A 74 12.95 2.99 -14.06
C VAL A 74 14.11 3.67 -13.34
N GLN A 75 13.92 4.96 -13.04
CA GLN A 75 14.87 5.78 -12.29
C GLN A 75 14.57 5.66 -10.79
N LEU A 76 14.92 4.51 -10.20
CA LEU A 76 14.87 4.37 -8.74
C LEU A 76 15.97 5.22 -8.14
N ARG A 77 15.59 6.22 -7.36
CA ARG A 77 16.53 6.94 -6.51
C ARG A 77 16.62 6.19 -5.20
N ASP A 78 17.81 5.78 -4.84
CA ASP A 78 18.13 4.90 -3.70
C ASP A 78 18.62 5.66 -2.47
N ALA A 79 18.95 6.95 -2.62
CA ALA A 79 19.43 7.80 -1.53
C ALA A 79 18.68 9.14 -1.42
N PRO A 80 18.49 9.67 -0.19
CA PRO A 80 17.99 11.01 0.01
C PRO A 80 19.02 12.03 -0.52
N GLN A 81 18.74 12.61 -1.68
CA GLN A 81 19.39 13.84 -2.13
C GLN A 81 18.55 15.02 -1.63
N THR A 82 19.20 16.10 -1.20
CA THR A 82 18.53 17.29 -0.65
C THR A 82 17.40 17.76 -1.56
N GLY A 83 16.16 17.66 -1.07
CA GLY A 83 14.95 18.11 -1.78
C GLY A 83 14.35 17.15 -2.81
N ALA A 84 14.90 15.93 -2.99
CA ALA A 84 14.38 14.96 -3.97
C ALA A 84 13.68 13.76 -3.32
N HIS A 85 12.59 13.32 -3.96
CA HIS A 85 11.90 12.07 -3.66
C HIS A 85 12.77 10.86 -3.99
N PHE A 86 12.75 9.83 -3.15
CA PHE A 86 13.49 8.59 -3.36
C PHE A 86 12.68 7.39 -2.89
N SER A 87 12.94 6.23 -3.49
CA SER A 87 12.21 5.00 -3.19
C SER A 87 12.68 4.45 -1.85
N HIS A 88 11.73 4.20 -0.98
CA HIS A 88 11.97 3.70 0.37
C HIS A 88 10.79 2.87 0.84
N ILE A 89 11.02 2.08 1.88
CA ILE A 89 10.04 1.16 2.43
C ILE A 89 9.55 1.71 3.75
N ARG A 90 8.22 1.80 3.90
CA ARG A 90 7.55 2.20 5.14
C ARG A 90 6.69 1.07 5.67
N ILE A 91 6.74 0.89 6.98
CA ILE A 91 5.86 -0.01 7.71
C ILE A 91 5.13 0.83 8.75
N PRO A 92 3.91 1.30 8.43
CA PRO A 92 3.09 2.04 9.39
C PRO A 92 2.80 1.21 10.64
N PRO A 93 2.45 1.86 11.77
CA PRO A 93 2.04 1.17 12.98
C PRO A 93 0.89 0.19 12.73
N LEU A 94 0.92 -0.94 13.44
CA LEU A 94 -0.14 -1.94 13.41
C LEU A 94 -1.48 -1.30 13.79
N SER A 95 -2.48 -1.46 12.92
CA SER A 95 -3.83 -1.00 13.22
C SER A 95 -4.58 -2.01 14.10
N PRO A 96 -5.37 -1.54 15.10
CA PRO A 96 -6.13 -2.42 15.98
C PRO A 96 -7.20 -3.21 15.20
N HIS A 97 -7.78 -2.59 14.17
CA HIS A 97 -8.79 -3.18 13.29
C HIS A 97 -8.40 -3.02 11.82
N PRO A 98 -8.92 -3.87 10.91
CA PRO A 98 -8.75 -3.69 9.48
C PRO A 98 -9.16 -2.29 9.05
N ARG A 99 -8.26 -1.57 8.38
CA ARG A 99 -8.56 -0.27 7.77
C ARG A 99 -8.50 -0.36 6.26
N LEU A 100 -9.32 0.45 5.60
CA LEU A 100 -9.25 0.66 4.16
C LEU A 100 -8.06 1.57 3.82
N VAL A 101 -7.30 1.21 2.80
CA VAL A 101 -6.30 2.06 2.15
C VAL A 101 -6.72 2.25 0.69
N VAL A 102 -6.90 3.50 0.30
CA VAL A 102 -7.38 3.96 -1.02
C VAL A 102 -6.66 5.23 -1.44
N GLY A 103 -6.67 5.54 -2.75
CA GLY A 103 -6.10 6.73 -3.34
C GLY A 103 -7.00 7.32 -4.44
N ARG A 104 -6.49 8.30 -5.19
CA ARG A 104 -7.14 8.89 -6.37
C ARG A 104 -7.39 7.86 -7.48
N ASN A 105 -6.54 6.86 -7.58
CA ASN A 105 -6.66 5.77 -8.56
C ASN A 105 -7.68 4.69 -8.16
N THR A 106 -8.27 4.76 -6.97
CA THR A 106 -9.25 3.78 -6.50
C THR A 106 -10.53 3.84 -7.33
N ARG A 107 -10.85 2.70 -7.96
CA ARG A 107 -12.09 2.51 -8.72
C ARG A 107 -13.14 1.77 -7.88
N ALA A 108 -14.39 1.85 -8.33
CA ALA A 108 -15.49 1.10 -7.73
C ALA A 108 -15.17 -0.41 -7.65
N PRO A 109 -15.16 -1.00 -6.44
CA PRO A 109 -14.90 -2.43 -6.29
C PRO A 109 -16.08 -3.24 -6.84
N ARG A 110 -15.81 -4.47 -7.25
CA ARG A 110 -16.81 -5.34 -7.88
C ARG A 110 -17.32 -6.40 -6.93
N CYS A 111 -18.61 -6.70 -7.04
CA CYS A 111 -19.23 -7.79 -6.30
C CYS A 111 -18.54 -9.12 -6.66
N ALA A 112 -18.18 -9.93 -5.66
CA ALA A 112 -17.58 -11.24 -5.90
C ALA A 112 -18.54 -12.22 -6.60
N GLY A 113 -19.85 -12.11 -6.33
CA GLY A 113 -20.90 -12.94 -6.94
C GLY A 113 -21.26 -12.50 -8.36
N CYS A 114 -21.84 -11.31 -8.54
CA CYS A 114 -22.38 -10.87 -9.83
C CYS A 114 -21.46 -9.94 -10.64
N ARG A 115 -20.28 -9.59 -10.12
CA ARG A 115 -19.29 -8.70 -10.76
C ARG A 115 -19.74 -7.25 -11.01
N ALA A 116 -20.97 -6.90 -10.61
CA ALA A 116 -21.49 -5.54 -10.68
C ALA A 116 -20.62 -4.58 -9.84
N PRO A 117 -20.34 -3.36 -10.35
CA PRO A 117 -19.60 -2.36 -9.60
C PRO A 117 -20.42 -1.83 -8.42
N LEU A 118 -19.73 -1.50 -7.33
CA LEU A 118 -20.28 -0.73 -6.22
C LEU A 118 -19.97 0.75 -6.43
N SER A 119 -20.82 1.46 -7.16
CA SER A 119 -20.56 2.87 -7.53
C SER A 119 -20.48 3.80 -6.32
N ASP A 120 -21.32 3.57 -5.32
CA ASP A 120 -21.44 4.30 -4.05
C ASP A 120 -20.58 3.66 -2.93
N TRP A 121 -19.42 3.09 -3.30
CA TRP A 121 -18.59 2.35 -2.36
C TRP A 121 -18.07 3.20 -1.20
N ARG A 122 -17.75 4.49 -1.42
CA ARG A 122 -17.20 5.36 -0.36
C ARG A 122 -18.18 5.46 0.80
N GLU A 123 -19.40 5.90 0.51
CA GLU A 123 -20.49 6.05 1.49
C GLU A 123 -20.79 4.74 2.21
N ARG A 124 -20.83 3.62 1.47
CA ARG A 124 -21.10 2.29 2.05
C ARG A 124 -19.99 1.80 2.95
N VAL A 125 -18.73 2.03 2.58
CA VAL A 125 -17.58 1.66 3.41
C VAL A 125 -17.48 2.56 4.64
N ASP A 126 -17.72 3.87 4.50
CA ASP A 126 -17.73 4.80 5.62
C ASP A 126 -18.85 4.46 6.62
N HIS A 127 -20.03 4.10 6.10
CA HIS A 127 -21.12 3.59 6.94
C HIS A 127 -20.74 2.30 7.66
N TRP A 128 -20.06 1.36 6.98
CA TRP A 128 -19.54 0.15 7.62
C TRP A 128 -18.45 0.46 8.66
N ALA A 129 -17.58 1.44 8.44
CA ALA A 129 -16.55 1.82 9.41
C ALA A 129 -17.17 2.32 10.73
N ALA A 130 -18.34 2.96 10.66
CA ALA A 130 -19.15 3.32 11.84
C ALA A 130 -19.95 2.13 12.42
N HIS A 131 -20.16 1.06 11.65
CA HIS A 131 -20.97 -0.11 12.01
C HIS A 131 -20.28 -1.40 11.60
N LEU A 132 -19.23 -1.79 12.33
CA LEU A 132 -18.28 -2.84 11.92
C LEU A 132 -18.92 -4.22 11.62
N HIS A 133 -20.15 -4.47 12.08
CA HIS A 133 -20.91 -5.69 11.83
C HIS A 133 -21.84 -5.62 10.60
N ALA A 134 -22.06 -4.44 10.03
CA ALA A 134 -22.94 -4.24 8.89
C ALA A 134 -22.21 -4.55 7.58
N GLY A 135 -22.42 -5.74 7.02
CA GLY A 135 -21.89 -6.04 5.68
C GLY A 135 -22.41 -5.05 4.62
N VAL A 136 -21.67 -4.91 3.53
CA VAL A 136 -22.05 -4.11 2.38
C VAL A 136 -22.89 -4.93 1.42
N ARG A 137 -24.14 -4.50 1.20
CA ARG A 137 -25.09 -5.15 0.29
C ARG A 137 -24.85 -4.73 -1.16
N CYS A 138 -24.80 -5.70 -2.06
CA CYS A 138 -24.73 -5.46 -3.49
C CYS A 138 -26.08 -5.00 -4.05
N PRO A 139 -26.16 -3.87 -4.78
CA PRO A 139 -27.41 -3.38 -5.34
C PRO A 139 -27.94 -4.26 -6.49
N ALA A 140 -27.07 -5.00 -7.19
CA ALA A 140 -27.47 -5.79 -8.36
C ALA A 140 -27.97 -7.20 -8.00
N CYS A 141 -27.28 -7.93 -7.11
CA CYS A 141 -27.65 -9.30 -6.73
C CYS A 141 -28.22 -9.43 -5.32
N GLY A 142 -28.19 -8.36 -4.53
CA GLY A 142 -28.70 -8.35 -3.15
C GLY A 142 -27.81 -9.03 -2.11
N GLU A 143 -26.69 -9.63 -2.53
CA GLU A 143 -25.78 -10.33 -1.62
C GLU A 143 -25.02 -9.36 -0.71
N THR A 144 -24.91 -9.70 0.58
CA THR A 144 -24.24 -8.88 1.60
C THR A 144 -22.91 -9.51 1.98
N ARG A 145 -21.84 -8.72 1.93
CA ARG A 145 -20.49 -9.16 2.28
C ARG A 145 -19.72 -8.07 3.02
N PRO A 146 -18.79 -8.41 3.92
CA PRO A 146 -17.83 -7.43 4.43
C PRO A 146 -17.11 -6.69 3.30
N PRO A 147 -16.79 -5.39 3.46
CA PRO A 147 -16.15 -4.58 2.42
C PRO A 147 -14.86 -5.17 1.85
N TRP A 148 -14.08 -5.87 2.67
CA TRP A 148 -12.80 -6.46 2.25
C TRP A 148 -12.94 -7.69 1.36
N LEU A 149 -14.13 -8.29 1.26
CA LEU A 149 -14.42 -9.39 0.33
C LEU A 149 -14.91 -8.90 -1.05
N TRP A 150 -15.05 -7.59 -1.24
CA TRP A 150 -15.27 -7.02 -2.57
C TRP A 150 -13.97 -7.05 -3.39
N ASP A 151 -14.08 -7.14 -4.71
CA ASP A 151 -12.93 -7.15 -5.61
C ASP A 151 -12.45 -5.73 -5.91
N TRP A 152 -11.40 -5.30 -5.23
CA TRP A 152 -10.78 -3.99 -5.36
C TRP A 152 -9.80 -3.86 -6.54
N LYS A 153 -9.62 -4.92 -7.36
CA LYS A 153 -8.80 -4.88 -8.60
C LYS A 153 -7.40 -4.28 -8.42
N GLN A 154 -6.77 -4.46 -7.26
CA GLN A 154 -5.45 -3.90 -6.93
C GLN A 154 -5.39 -2.36 -6.91
N HIS A 155 -6.54 -1.68 -6.78
CA HIS A 155 -6.64 -0.22 -6.67
C HIS A 155 -7.08 0.23 -5.27
N GLY A 156 -6.85 -0.60 -4.27
CA GLY A 156 -7.25 -0.39 -2.90
C GLY A 156 -7.29 -1.71 -2.15
N GLY A 157 -7.28 -1.64 -0.82
CA GLY A 157 -7.31 -2.85 -0.02
C GLY A 157 -7.52 -2.59 1.45
N PHE A 158 -7.90 -3.66 2.15
CA PHE A 158 -8.02 -3.68 3.59
C PHE A 158 -6.86 -4.45 4.21
N GLY A 159 -6.46 -4.02 5.40
CA GLY A 159 -5.48 -4.72 6.23
C GLY A 159 -5.26 -4.04 7.57
N ARG A 160 -4.54 -4.72 8.46
CA ARG A 160 -4.02 -4.15 9.72
C ARG A 160 -2.54 -3.80 9.62
N VAL A 161 -1.82 -4.53 8.78
CA VAL A 161 -0.38 -4.41 8.53
C VAL A 161 -0.17 -4.06 7.07
N PHE A 162 0.75 -3.14 6.84
CA PHE A 162 1.09 -2.66 5.51
C PHE A 162 2.61 -2.55 5.40
N VAL A 163 3.16 -3.09 4.32
CA VAL A 163 4.52 -2.77 3.86
C VAL A 163 4.34 -1.93 2.61
N GLN A 164 4.71 -0.66 2.70
CA GLN A 164 4.52 0.34 1.66
C GLN A 164 5.85 0.62 1.00
N ILE A 165 5.91 0.48 -0.31
CA ILE A 165 7.07 0.86 -1.12
C ILE A 165 6.70 2.17 -1.79
N GLU A 166 7.28 3.26 -1.30
CA GLU A 166 7.01 4.62 -1.75
C GLU A 166 7.78 4.93 -3.05
N GLU A 167 7.27 5.90 -3.81
CA GLU A 167 7.80 6.29 -5.13
C GLU A 167 7.78 5.14 -6.14
N VAL A 168 6.63 4.47 -6.24
CA VAL A 168 6.36 3.41 -7.24
C VAL A 168 5.04 3.70 -7.94
N PHE A 169 5.07 3.97 -9.24
CA PHE A 169 3.84 4.17 -10.01
C PHE A 169 3.04 2.85 -10.14
N PRO A 170 1.70 2.91 -10.19
CA PRO A 170 0.89 1.72 -10.44
C PRO A 170 1.27 1.01 -11.74
N GLY A 171 1.61 -0.28 -11.64
CA GLY A 171 2.02 -1.10 -12.78
C GLY A 171 3.48 -0.93 -13.21
N GLU A 172 4.22 0.00 -12.60
CA GLU A 172 5.66 0.17 -12.86
C GLU A 172 6.46 -0.96 -12.23
N ALA A 173 6.13 -1.35 -10.99
CA ALA A 173 6.78 -2.44 -10.28
C ALA A 173 5.75 -3.47 -9.84
N VAL A 174 6.01 -4.75 -10.11
CA VAL A 174 5.15 -5.87 -9.72
C VAL A 174 5.91 -6.77 -8.74
N PRO A 175 5.35 -7.07 -7.55
CA PRO A 175 5.91 -8.06 -6.64
C PRO A 175 6.16 -9.41 -7.31
N THR A 176 7.38 -9.92 -7.19
CA THR A 176 7.72 -11.26 -7.68
C THR A 176 7.10 -12.34 -6.79
N PRO A 177 6.91 -13.58 -7.30
CA PRO A 177 6.55 -14.72 -6.46
C PRO A 177 7.53 -14.93 -5.29
N MET A 178 8.83 -14.71 -5.52
CA MET A 178 9.87 -14.84 -4.50
C MET A 178 9.65 -13.88 -3.31
N LEU A 179 9.20 -12.65 -3.57
CA LEU A 179 8.85 -11.70 -2.51
C LEU A 179 7.68 -12.22 -1.66
N PHE A 180 6.65 -12.79 -2.29
CA PHE A 180 5.53 -13.39 -1.56
C PHE A 180 5.95 -14.63 -0.76
N GLU A 181 6.79 -15.49 -1.31
CA GLU A 181 7.33 -16.64 -0.58
C GLU A 181 8.13 -16.23 0.65
N GLN A 182 8.92 -15.16 0.56
CA GLN A 182 9.64 -14.60 1.71
C GLN A 182 8.67 -14.06 2.77
N LEU A 183 7.68 -13.25 2.36
CA LEU A 183 6.65 -12.74 3.26
C LEU A 183 5.89 -13.89 3.96
N ILE A 184 5.49 -14.92 3.22
CA ILE A 184 4.79 -16.10 3.77
C ILE A 184 5.71 -16.85 4.73
N ARG A 185 6.99 -17.05 4.39
CA ARG A 185 7.95 -17.75 5.24
C ARG A 185 8.13 -17.08 6.60
N VAL A 186 8.22 -15.75 6.63
CA VAL A 186 8.47 -15.00 7.87
C VAL A 186 7.20 -14.77 8.69
N SER A 187 6.04 -14.67 8.03
CA SER A 187 4.77 -14.35 8.69
C SER A 187 3.85 -15.55 8.96
N GLY A 188 4.03 -16.65 8.23
CA GLY A 188 3.09 -17.78 8.21
C GLY A 188 1.74 -17.47 7.55
N ILE A 189 1.57 -16.29 6.93
CA ILE A 189 0.28 -15.78 6.44
C ILE A 189 0.38 -15.49 4.93
N GLY A 190 -0.72 -15.65 4.20
CA GLY A 190 -0.80 -15.25 2.79
C GLY A 190 -0.85 -13.74 2.60
N TRP A 191 -0.20 -13.23 1.55
CA TRP A 191 -0.12 -11.78 1.26
C TRP A 191 -0.70 -11.45 -0.12
N ARG A 192 -1.10 -10.20 -0.28
CA ARG A 192 -1.55 -9.60 -1.54
C ARG A 192 -0.93 -8.22 -1.72
N HIS A 193 -1.08 -7.66 -2.93
CA HIS A 193 -0.62 -6.31 -3.23
C HIS A 193 -1.69 -5.48 -3.94
N PHE A 194 -1.56 -4.16 -3.82
CA PHE A 194 -2.33 -3.16 -4.56
C PHE A 194 -1.52 -1.86 -4.68
N TYR A 195 -1.98 -0.94 -5.53
CA TYR A 195 -1.31 0.32 -5.81
C TYR A 195 -2.18 1.51 -5.42
N ILE A 196 -1.56 2.53 -4.82
CA ILE A 196 -2.22 3.75 -4.38
C ILE A 196 -1.52 4.96 -5.03
N GLN A 197 -2.31 5.94 -5.44
CA GLN A 197 -1.83 7.26 -5.88
C GLN A 197 -2.56 8.33 -5.07
N ASP A 198 -1.85 9.32 -4.54
CA ASP A 198 -2.42 10.38 -3.69
C ASP A 198 -2.88 11.62 -4.44
#